data_AF-A0AAU5XDV8-F1
#
_entry.id   AF-A0AAU5XDV8-F1
#
_cell.length_a   1.000
_cell.length_b   1.000
_cell.length_c   1.000
_cell.angle_alpha   90.00
_cell.angle_beta   90.00
_cell.angle_gamma   90.00
#
_symmetry.space_group_name_H-M   'P 1'
#
loop_
_entity.id
_entity.type
_entity.pdbx_description
1 polymer ?
#
loop_
_entity_poly.entity_id
_entity_poly.type
_entity_poly.pdbx_seq_one_letter_code
_entity_poly.pdbx_strand_id
1 'polypeptide(L)'
;MPTHEWTLADDRPGTGGPRKRRKTLIAVLALSGAVALLVVLRLLVPGLSEQGRPKLGHRTYDAKVDCQVKTSGDSGTVTIGGTISGDSSHFTVTVEVLDTATKQQLAVQTFEVRGTTTFGGTTPAQAPVGPAGIECRIAKVV
;
A
#
# COMPACT_ATOMS: atom_id res chain seq x y z
N MET A 1 29.12 28.08 -65.30
CA MET A 1 29.11 29.29 -64.44
C MET A 1 27.74 29.37 -63.78
N PRO A 2 27.56 29.76 -62.50
CA PRO A 2 28.51 30.11 -61.41
C PRO A 2 28.37 29.15 -60.19
N THR A 3 29.46 28.70 -59.53
CA THR A 3 30.07 29.20 -58.28
C THR A 3 29.15 29.27 -57.05
N HIS A 4 29.33 28.32 -56.11
CA HIS A 4 29.45 28.67 -54.69
C HIS A 4 30.65 27.89 -54.09
N GLU A 5 31.84 28.47 -53.84
CA GLU A 5 32.32 29.08 -52.56
C GLU A 5 32.02 28.25 -51.31
N TRP A 6 32.88 28.03 -50.32
CA TRP A 6 34.30 28.26 -50.04
C TRP A 6 34.61 27.36 -48.82
N THR A 7 35.88 26.90 -48.68
CA THR A 7 36.57 26.54 -47.41
C THR A 7 36.01 25.38 -46.57
N LEU A 8 36.79 24.42 -46.08
CA LEU A 8 38.01 24.60 -45.28
C LEU A 8 38.80 23.28 -45.32
N ALA A 9 40.08 23.37 -45.63
CA ALA A 9 41.02 22.31 -45.33
C ALA A 9 41.25 22.27 -43.81
N ASP A 10 41.19 21.08 -43.22
CA ASP A 10 41.99 20.81 -42.02
C ASP A 10 42.43 19.34 -42.03
N ASP A 11 43.72 19.17 -42.31
CA ASP A 11 44.49 17.97 -42.11
C ASP A 11 44.71 17.74 -40.59
N ARG A 12 44.43 16.54 -40.07
CA ARG A 12 45.38 15.69 -39.31
C ARG A 12 44.75 14.46 -38.63
N PRO A 13 45.56 13.45 -38.25
CA PRO A 13 45.22 12.03 -38.42
C PRO A 13 44.91 11.28 -37.12
N GLY A 14 44.12 10.21 -37.27
CA GLY A 14 44.24 8.91 -36.60
C GLY A 14 44.20 8.81 -35.07
N THR A 15 43.15 8.19 -34.53
CA THR A 15 43.29 7.25 -33.39
C THR A 15 42.04 6.36 -33.18
N GLY A 16 42.19 5.06 -33.41
CA GLY A 16 41.67 3.99 -32.55
C GLY A 16 40.16 3.71 -32.46
N GLY A 17 39.69 2.76 -33.27
CA GLY A 17 38.97 1.54 -32.82
C GLY A 17 37.55 1.65 -32.20
N PRO A 18 36.58 0.80 -32.62
CA PRO A 18 35.20 0.86 -32.15
C PRO A 18 35.00 0.08 -30.84
N ARG A 19 34.85 0.75 -29.69
CA ARG A 19 34.66 0.04 -28.40
C ARG A 19 33.71 0.67 -27.38
N LYS A 20 32.71 1.45 -27.81
CA LYS A 20 31.81 2.18 -26.88
C LYS A 20 30.29 1.95 -27.03
N ARG A 21 29.81 0.92 -27.76
CA ARG A 21 28.35 0.69 -27.95
C ARG A 21 27.71 -0.44 -27.13
N ARG A 22 28.47 -1.24 -26.35
CA ARG A 22 27.89 -2.39 -25.61
C ARG A 22 27.50 -2.13 -24.16
N LYS A 23 27.92 -1.02 -23.54
CA LYS A 23 27.64 -0.76 -22.11
C LYS A 23 26.29 -0.08 -21.85
N THR A 24 25.68 0.52 -22.85
CA THR A 24 24.43 1.30 -22.69
C THR A 24 23.15 0.46 -22.78
N LEU A 25 23.18 -0.73 -23.38
CA LEU A 25 21.98 -1.58 -23.50
C LEU A 25 21.66 -2.41 -22.25
N ILE A 26 22.62 -2.62 -21.35
CA ILE A 26 22.41 -3.43 -20.14
C ILE A 26 21.79 -2.59 -19.01
N ALA A 27 22.04 -1.28 -18.97
CA ALA A 27 21.50 -0.40 -17.94
C ALA A 27 19.97 -0.22 -18.03
N VAL A 28 19.39 -0.29 -19.25
CA VAL A 28 17.95 -0.07 -19.46
C VAL A 28 17.12 -1.28 -19.01
N LEU A 29 17.64 -2.50 -19.15
CA LEU A 29 16.91 -3.72 -18.72
C LEU A 29 16.88 -3.91 -17.20
N ALA A 30 17.89 -3.42 -16.48
CA ALA A 30 17.94 -3.57 -15.02
C ALA A 30 16.92 -2.68 -14.30
N LEU A 31 16.60 -1.51 -14.87
CA LEU A 31 15.65 -0.55 -14.30
C LEU A 31 14.19 -1.02 -14.44
N SER A 32 13.81 -1.66 -15.56
CA SER A 32 12.45 -2.16 -15.74
C SER A 32 12.12 -3.34 -14.82
N GLY A 33 13.09 -4.23 -14.59
CA GLY A 33 12.95 -5.33 -13.64
C GLY A 33 12.75 -4.86 -12.21
N ALA A 34 13.49 -3.83 -11.77
CA ALA A 34 13.37 -3.29 -10.42
C ALA A 34 12.01 -2.61 -10.16
N VAL A 35 11.47 -1.89 -11.15
CA VAL A 35 10.15 -1.26 -11.04
C VAL A 35 9.04 -2.32 -11.03
N ALA A 36 9.12 -3.32 -11.91
CA ALA A 36 8.15 -4.42 -11.92
C ALA A 36 8.18 -5.22 -10.60
N LEU A 37 9.38 -5.47 -10.04
CA LEU A 37 9.53 -6.16 -8.77
C LEU A 37 8.97 -5.31 -7.60
N LEU A 38 9.16 -4.00 -7.61
CA LEU A 38 8.59 -3.08 -6.60
C LEU A 38 7.05 -3.03 -6.66
N VAL A 39 6.47 -3.03 -7.86
CA VAL A 39 5.02 -3.08 -8.06
C VAL A 39 4.45 -4.41 -7.56
N VAL A 40 5.11 -5.53 -7.89
CA VAL A 40 4.71 -6.86 -7.40
C VAL A 40 4.87 -6.96 -5.88
N LEU A 41 5.94 -6.40 -5.30
CA LEU A 41 6.12 -6.38 -3.85
C LEU A 41 5.03 -5.56 -3.16
N ARG A 42 4.62 -4.42 -3.74
CA ARG A 42 3.50 -3.61 -3.23
C ARG A 42 2.16 -4.33 -3.33
N LEU A 43 1.96 -5.17 -4.35
CA LEU A 43 0.75 -6.00 -4.51
C LEU A 43 0.74 -7.23 -3.58
N LEU A 44 1.91 -7.73 -3.16
CA LEU A 44 2.05 -8.88 -2.27
C LEU A 44 2.16 -8.52 -0.78
N VAL A 45 2.22 -7.25 -0.41
CA VAL A 45 2.06 -6.85 0.99
C VAL A 45 0.55 -6.87 1.27
N PRO A 46 0.00 -7.89 1.96
CA PRO A 46 -1.32 -7.71 2.56
C PRO A 46 -1.20 -6.46 3.42
N GLY A 47 -2.10 -5.50 3.19
CA GLY A 47 -2.05 -4.17 3.79
C GLY A 47 -1.77 -4.23 5.27
N LEU A 48 -0.49 -4.15 5.64
CA LEU A 48 -0.04 -3.86 6.98
C LEU A 48 -0.41 -2.41 7.18
N SER A 49 -1.68 -2.19 7.56
CA SER A 49 -2.19 -0.91 7.99
C SER A 49 -1.20 -0.34 8.99
N GLU A 50 -0.75 0.88 8.72
CA GLU A 50 0.25 1.59 9.49
C GLU A 50 0.01 1.40 10.99
N GLN A 51 1.06 0.95 11.69
CA GLN A 51 1.12 0.89 13.14
C GLN A 51 1.20 2.31 13.72
N GLY A 52 0.18 3.13 13.46
CA GLY A 52 -0.11 4.31 14.23
C GLY A 52 -0.84 3.86 15.50
N ARG A 53 -0.13 3.77 16.63
CA ARG A 53 -0.74 3.52 17.94
C ARG A 53 -1.88 4.54 18.15
N PRO A 54 -3.16 4.14 18.11
CA PRO A 54 -4.23 5.09 18.33
C PRO A 54 -4.17 5.51 19.80
N LYS A 55 -3.94 6.79 20.08
CA LYS A 55 -4.08 7.33 21.44
C LYS A 55 -5.57 7.36 21.81
N LEU A 56 -6.05 6.23 22.30
CA LEU A 56 -7.42 6.01 22.74
C LEU A 56 -7.63 6.55 24.18
N GLY A 57 -7.89 7.85 24.32
CA GLY A 57 -8.45 8.45 25.54
C GLY A 57 -7.54 8.50 26.79
N HIS A 58 -8.18 8.58 27.97
CA HIS A 58 -7.55 8.77 29.30
C HIS A 58 -7.22 7.45 30.04
N ARG A 59 -7.49 6.30 29.43
CA ARG A 59 -7.14 4.97 29.94
C ARG A 59 -6.26 4.28 28.90
N THR A 60 -5.19 3.64 29.36
CA THR A 60 -4.20 3.03 28.46
C THR A 60 -4.69 1.65 28.04
N TYR A 61 -5.32 1.57 26.88
CA TYR A 61 -5.68 0.31 26.23
C TYR A 61 -4.69 0.02 25.09
N ASP A 62 -4.16 -1.20 25.04
CA ASP A 62 -3.40 -1.68 23.87
C ASP A 62 -4.37 -2.47 22.99
N ALA A 63 -4.62 -1.97 21.79
CA ALA A 63 -5.56 -2.58 20.88
C ALA A 63 -4.96 -2.63 19.46
N LYS A 64 -5.10 -3.80 18.83
CA LYS A 64 -4.64 -4.10 17.48
C LYS A 64 -5.81 -4.62 16.68
N VAL A 65 -5.87 -4.20 15.42
CA VAL A 65 -6.90 -4.62 14.48
C VAL A 65 -6.26 -4.99 13.16
N ASP A 66 -6.77 -6.05 12.56
CA ASP A 66 -6.49 -6.51 11.22
C ASP A 66 -7.81 -6.65 10.48
N CYS A 67 -7.78 -6.36 9.19
CA CYS A 67 -8.95 -6.52 8.34
C CYS A 67 -8.58 -7.05 6.98
N GLN A 68 -9.48 -7.86 6.45
CA GLN A 68 -9.35 -8.46 5.13
C GLN A 68 -10.64 -8.22 4.37
N VAL A 69 -10.54 -7.72 3.14
CA VAL A 69 -11.70 -7.70 2.24
C VAL A 69 -11.58 -8.80 1.22
N LYS A 70 -12.68 -9.52 1.02
CA LYS A 70 -12.89 -10.40 -0.11
C LYS A 70 -13.94 -9.76 -1.02
N THR A 71 -13.53 -9.36 -2.21
CA THR A 71 -14.42 -8.85 -3.25
C THR A 71 -14.79 -9.97 -4.22
N SER A 72 -16.07 -10.09 -4.53
CA SER A 72 -16.62 -10.98 -5.56
C SER A 72 -17.62 -10.19 -6.40
N GLY A 73 -17.18 -9.75 -7.58
CA GLY A 73 -17.95 -8.83 -8.43
C GLY A 73 -18.19 -7.50 -7.72
N ASP A 74 -19.45 -7.04 -7.73
CA ASP A 74 -19.87 -5.78 -7.09
C ASP A 74 -20.11 -5.91 -5.57
N SER A 75 -19.97 -7.13 -5.02
CA SER A 75 -20.16 -7.41 -3.59
C SER A 75 -18.82 -7.63 -2.89
N GLY A 76 -18.66 -7.05 -1.71
CA GLY A 76 -17.49 -7.26 -0.85
C GLY A 76 -17.90 -7.78 0.53
N THR A 77 -17.06 -8.62 1.13
CA THR A 77 -17.16 -9.00 2.54
C THR A 77 -15.89 -8.58 3.25
N VAL A 78 -16.04 -7.96 4.42
CA VAL A 78 -14.94 -7.51 5.26
C VAL A 78 -14.89 -8.43 6.48
N THR A 79 -13.77 -9.11 6.67
CA THR A 79 -13.46 -9.86 7.88
C THR A 79 -12.57 -8.98 8.76
N ILE A 80 -13.00 -8.75 9.99
CA ILE A 80 -12.31 -7.93 10.98
C ILE A 80 -11.87 -8.87 12.11
N GLY A 81 -10.63 -8.73 12.55
CA GLY A 81 -10.08 -9.44 13.69
C GLY A 81 -9.16 -8.55 14.49
N GLY A 82 -9.07 -8.77 15.80
CA GLY A 82 -8.20 -7.94 16.63
C GLY A 82 -8.05 -8.44 18.05
N THR A 83 -7.13 -7.79 18.74
CA THR A 83 -6.86 -8.02 20.16
C THR A 83 -6.95 -6.71 20.91
N ILE A 84 -7.53 -6.72 22.10
CA ILE A 84 -7.60 -5.60 23.03
C ILE A 84 -7.22 -6.07 24.44
N SER A 85 -6.39 -5.28 25.10
CA SER A 85 -5.97 -5.49 26.48
C SER A 85 -6.02 -4.17 27.26
N GLY A 86 -6.41 -4.25 28.53
CA GLY A 86 -6.26 -3.18 29.51
C GLY A 86 -6.92 -3.53 30.83
N ASP A 87 -7.23 -2.52 31.64
CA ASP A 87 -7.59 -2.71 33.05
C ASP A 87 -9.02 -3.26 33.29
N SER A 88 -9.83 -3.38 32.25
CA SER A 88 -11.19 -3.93 32.32
C SER A 88 -11.22 -5.35 31.74
N SER A 89 -12.16 -6.19 32.19
CA SER A 89 -12.48 -7.46 31.53
C SER A 89 -13.61 -7.33 30.51
N HIS A 90 -14.15 -6.12 30.36
CA HIS A 90 -15.23 -5.78 29.45
C HIS A 90 -14.89 -4.53 28.65
N PHE A 91 -14.94 -4.66 27.32
CA PHE A 91 -14.70 -3.57 26.38
C PHE A 91 -15.76 -3.55 25.28
N THR A 92 -16.10 -2.36 24.81
CA THR A 92 -16.77 -2.17 23.53
C THR A 92 -15.80 -1.56 22.53
N VAL A 93 -15.47 -2.29 21.47
CA VAL A 93 -14.52 -1.87 20.44
C VAL A 93 -15.25 -1.57 19.14
N THR A 94 -15.14 -0.35 18.63
CA THR A 94 -15.65 0.02 17.31
C THR A 94 -14.50 0.11 16.33
N VAL A 95 -14.61 -0.67 15.26
CA VAL A 95 -13.66 -0.70 14.13
C VAL A 95 -14.31 -0.06 12.91
N GLU A 96 -13.54 0.78 12.24
CA GLU A 96 -13.87 1.34 10.94
C GLU A 96 -12.93 0.77 9.89
N VAL A 97 -13.50 0.39 8.75
CA VAL A 97 -12.78 -0.06 7.57
C VAL A 97 -13.00 1.00 6.50
N LEU A 98 -11.90 1.57 6.01
CA LEU A 98 -11.90 2.65 5.04
C LEU A 98 -11.22 2.18 3.75
N ASP A 99 -11.63 2.76 2.63
CA ASP A 99 -10.90 2.68 1.38
C ASP A 99 -9.62 3.52 1.50
N THR A 100 -8.47 2.93 1.15
CA THR A 100 -7.18 3.59 1.37
C THR A 100 -7.03 4.89 0.58
N ALA A 101 -7.57 4.94 -0.64
CA ALA A 101 -7.40 6.05 -1.57
C ALA A 101 -8.37 7.21 -1.28
N THR A 102 -9.64 6.88 -1.13
CA THR A 102 -10.72 7.87 -0.97
C THR A 102 -11.03 8.20 0.48
N LYS A 103 -10.54 7.37 1.42
CA LYS A 103 -10.94 7.37 2.83
C LYS A 103 -12.46 7.19 3.02
N GLN A 104 -13.16 6.68 2.01
CA GLN A 104 -14.56 6.34 2.10
C GLN A 104 -14.75 5.18 3.07
N GLN A 105 -15.78 5.25 3.89
CA GLN A 105 -16.12 4.17 4.79
C GLN A 105 -16.70 2.98 4.03
N LEU A 106 -16.05 1.82 4.18
CA LEU A 106 -16.45 0.56 3.57
C LEU A 106 -17.25 -0.30 4.55
N ALA A 107 -16.89 -0.27 5.84
CA ALA A 107 -17.63 -0.97 6.88
C ALA A 107 -17.38 -0.35 8.26
N VAL A 108 -18.34 -0.53 9.16
CA VAL A 108 -18.20 -0.23 10.59
C VAL A 108 -18.75 -1.41 11.35
N GLN A 109 -18.01 -1.85 12.36
CA GLN A 109 -18.48 -2.91 13.23
C GLN A 109 -18.09 -2.61 14.67
N THR A 110 -19.05 -2.80 15.55
CA THR A 110 -18.82 -2.76 17.00
C THR A 110 -18.80 -4.19 17.53
N PHE A 111 -17.81 -4.46 18.39
CA PHE A 111 -17.59 -5.73 19.07
C PHE A 111 -17.66 -5.51 20.56
N GLU A 112 -18.35 -6.43 21.23
CA GLU A 112 -18.37 -6.49 22.69
C GLU A 112 -17.42 -7.61 23.13
N VAL A 113 -16.43 -7.26 23.96
CA VAL A 113 -15.35 -8.15 24.39
C VAL A 113 -15.52 -8.40 25.88
N ARG A 114 -15.94 -9.60 26.25
CA ARG A 114 -16.23 -9.99 27.64
C ARG A 114 -15.39 -11.18 28.05
N GLY A 115 -14.55 -11.02 29.07
CA GLY A 115 -13.74 -12.12 29.62
C GLY A 115 -12.70 -12.69 28.66
N THR A 116 -12.39 -11.99 27.57
CA THR A 116 -11.39 -12.35 26.56
C THR A 116 -10.66 -11.09 26.10
N THR A 117 -9.59 -11.26 25.33
CA THR A 117 -8.85 -10.17 24.71
C THR A 117 -9.05 -10.10 23.20
N THR A 118 -9.78 -11.05 22.60
CA THR A 118 -9.94 -11.14 21.15
C THR A 118 -11.32 -10.68 20.71
N PHE A 119 -11.40 -10.01 19.57
CA PHE A 119 -12.66 -9.71 18.89
C PHE A 119 -12.54 -9.99 17.39
N GLY A 120 -13.66 -10.26 16.74
CA GLY A 120 -13.69 -10.43 15.30
C GLY A 120 -15.06 -10.83 14.77
N GLY A 121 -15.22 -10.67 13.46
CA GLY A 121 -16.45 -10.98 12.74
C GLY A 121 -16.35 -10.60 11.28
N THR A 122 -17.39 -10.95 10.52
CA THR A 122 -17.49 -10.65 9.09
C THR A 122 -18.72 -9.78 8.85
N THR A 123 -18.57 -8.73 8.05
CA THR A 123 -19.64 -7.79 7.70
C THR A 123 -19.58 -7.48 6.20
N PRO A 124 -20.71 -7.26 5.52
CA PRO A 124 -20.69 -6.85 4.12
C PRO A 124 -20.05 -5.46 3.95
N ALA A 125 -19.27 -5.30 2.88
CA ALA A 125 -18.77 -3.99 2.47
C ALA A 125 -19.91 -3.17 1.87
N GLN A 126 -20.01 -1.91 2.27
CA GLN A 126 -21.04 -0.96 1.81
C GLN A 126 -20.72 -0.35 0.45
N ALA A 127 -19.47 -0.47 0.00
CA ALA A 127 -19.02 -0.01 -1.30
C ALA A 127 -17.91 -0.93 -1.84
N PRO A 128 -17.67 -0.92 -3.17
CA PRO A 128 -16.54 -1.58 -3.77
C PRO A 128 -15.21 -1.07 -3.19
N VAL A 129 -14.23 -1.96 -3.05
CA VAL A 129 -12.89 -1.59 -2.59
C VAL A 129 -12.09 -1.02 -3.76
N GLY A 130 -11.51 0.16 -3.54
CA GLY A 130 -10.66 0.80 -4.51
C GLY A 130 -9.35 0.03 -4.73
N PRO A 131 -8.63 0.34 -5.82
CA PRO A 131 -7.41 -0.37 -6.19
C PRO A 131 -6.25 -0.22 -5.18
N ALA A 132 -6.35 0.77 -4.29
CA ALA A 132 -5.37 0.99 -3.21
C ALA A 132 -5.58 0.09 -1.99
N GLY A 133 -6.62 -0.75 -2.00
CA GLY A 133 -6.96 -1.65 -0.90
C GLY A 133 -7.70 -0.94 0.24
N ILE A 134 -7.58 -1.51 1.44
CA ILE A 134 -8.27 -1.03 2.63
C ILE A 134 -7.33 -0.62 3.75
N GLU A 135 -7.84 0.25 4.60
CA GLU A 135 -7.25 0.65 5.87
C GLU A 135 -8.22 0.29 7.00
N CYS A 136 -7.69 -0.28 8.08
CA CYS A 136 -8.47 -0.57 9.27
C CYS A 136 -7.97 0.17 10.49
N ARG A 137 -8.93 0.73 11.25
CA ARG A 137 -8.62 1.47 12.45
C ARG A 137 -9.64 1.23 13.55
N ILE A 138 -9.15 1.32 14.78
CA ILE A 138 -10.00 1.34 15.96
C ILE A 138 -10.48 2.77 16.15
N ALA A 139 -11.75 3.01 15.89
CA ALA A 139 -12.36 4.33 16.02
C ALA A 139 -12.71 4.66 17.47
N LYS A 140 -13.10 3.64 18.26
CA LYS A 140 -13.52 3.85 19.66
C LYS A 140 -13.30 2.60 20.50
N VAL A 141 -12.93 2.81 21.76
CA VAL A 141 -12.96 1.80 22.84
C VAL A 141 -13.68 2.42 24.04
N VAL A 142 -14.61 1.66 24.64
CA VAL A 142 -15.34 2.04 25.87
C VAL A 142 -15.23 0.92 26.91
#